data_AF-A0A511D8A1-F1
#
_entry.id   AF-A0A511D8A1-F1
#
_cell.length_a   1.000
_cell.length_b   1.000
_cell.length_c   1.000
_cell.angle_alpha   90.00
_cell.angle_beta   90.00
_cell.angle_gamma   90.00
#
_symmetry.space_group_name_H-M   'P 1'
#
loop_
_entity.id
_entity.type
_entity.pdbx_description
1 polymer ?
#
loop_
_entity_poly.entity_id
_entity_poly.type
_entity_poly.pdbx_seq_one_letter_code
_entity_poly.pdbx_strand_id
1 'polypeptide(L)' 'MRELVPGLAAGTHRLAFGTGDYFTATGQRGFYPELAVTFTVTDPTQHHHVPLLLSPFAYSTYRGS' A
#
# COMPACT_ATOMS: atom_id res chain seq x y z
N MET A 1 3.35 -5.55 -10.55
CA MET A 1 2.09 -5.22 -9.86
C MET A 1 1.48 -6.53 -9.41
N ARG A 2 1.36 -6.77 -8.10
CA ARG A 2 0.75 -7.99 -7.57
C ARG A 2 -0.67 -7.66 -7.14
N GLU A 3 -1.64 -8.43 -7.64
CA GLU A 3 -3.02 -8.35 -7.17
C GLU A 3 -3.07 -8.86 -5.72
N LEU A 4 -3.69 -8.09 -4.83
CA LEU A 4 -3.73 -8.40 -3.40
C LEU A 4 -5.04 -9.06 -2.98
N VAL A 5 -6.17 -8.58 -3.51
CA VAL A 5 -7.52 -9.04 -3.13
C VAL A 5 -8.46 -8.94 -4.34
N PRO A 6 -9.07 -10.03 -4.80
CA PRO A 6 -10.12 -9.97 -5.81
C PRO A 6 -11.43 -9.45 -5.21
N GLY A 7 -12.11 -8.54 -5.92
CA GLY A 7 -13.50 -8.14 -5.62
C GLY A 7 -13.69 -7.37 -4.30
N LEU A 8 -13.07 -6.19 -4.16
CA LEU A 8 -13.32 -5.31 -3.02
C LEU A 8 -14.76 -4.79 -3.00
N ALA A 9 -15.47 -5.03 -1.90
CA ALA A 9 -16.79 -4.42 -1.66
C ALA A 9 -16.67 -2.89 -1.54
N ALA A 10 -17.77 -2.18 -1.78
CA ALA A 10 -17.81 -0.74 -1.52
C ALA A 10 -17.64 -0.46 -0.03
N GLY A 11 -16.91 0.59 0.31
CA GLY A 11 -16.63 0.97 1.70
C GLY A 11 -15.18 1.41 1.92
N THR A 12 -14.84 1.58 3.19
CA THR A 12 -13.49 1.97 3.61
C THR A 12 -12.63 0.73 3.83
N HIS A 13 -11.45 0.74 3.21
CA HIS A 13 -10.48 -0.34 3.27
C HIS A 13 -9.12 0.18 3.74
N ARG A 14 -8.29 -0.72 4.28
CA ARG A 14 -6.94 -0.42 4.73
C ARG A 14 -5.97 -1.43 4.14
N LEU A 15 -4.94 -0.95 3.47
CA LEU A 15 -3.77 -1.72 3.05
C LEU A 15 -2.63 -1.48 4.04
N ALA A 16 -1.99 -2.55 4.50
CA ALA A 16 -0.82 -2.48 5.37
C ALA A 16 0.41 -3.03 4.62
N PHE A 17 1.50 -2.29 4.69
CA PHE A 17 2.79 -2.63 4.11
C PHE A 17 3.80 -2.84 5.24
N GLY A 18 4.34 -4.05 5.38
CA GLY A 18 5.41 -4.38 6.31
C GLY A 18 6.76 -3.81 5.87
N THR A 19 6.89 -2.47 5.89
CA THR A 19 8.08 -1.77 5.39
C THR A 19 9.32 -2.03 6.25
N GLY A 20 9.15 -2.26 7.55
CA GLY A 20 10.24 -2.64 8.44
C GLY A 20 10.88 -3.96 8.00
N ASP A 21 10.06 -5.01 7.84
CA ASP A 21 10.52 -6.32 7.36
C ASP A 21 11.19 -6.21 5.99
N TYR A 22 10.64 -5.40 5.09
CA TYR A 22 11.23 -5.13 3.78
C TYR A 22 12.62 -4.51 3.89
N PHE A 23 12.81 -3.48 4.72
CA PHE A 23 14.12 -2.85 4.89
C PHE A 23 15.12 -3.82 5.54
N THR A 24 14.71 -4.58 6.56
CA THR A 24 15.55 -5.62 7.16
C THR A 24 15.98 -6.66 6.13
N ALA A 25 15.05 -7.18 5.33
CA ALA A 25 15.32 -8.19 4.31
C ALA A 25 16.24 -7.67 3.18
N THR A 26 16.26 -6.36 2.94
CA THR A 26 17.10 -5.71 1.92
C THR A 26 18.39 -5.11 2.46
N GLY A 27 18.71 -5.33 3.75
CA GLY A 27 19.94 -4.84 4.38
C GLY A 27 19.98 -3.32 4.55
N GLN A 28 18.83 -2.66 4.55
CA GLN A 28 18.70 -1.21 4.71
C GLN A 28 18.11 -0.88 6.09
N ARG A 29 18.44 0.31 6.62
CA ARG A 29 17.73 0.88 7.76
C ARG A 29 16.63 1.78 7.24
N GLY A 30 15.38 1.45 7.56
CA GLY A 30 14.23 2.32 7.28
C GLY A 30 13.68 2.96 8.55
N PHE A 31 12.98 4.06 8.39
CA PHE A 31 12.34 4.80 9.47
C PHE A 31 10.94 4.26 9.82
N TYR A 32 10.24 3.70 8.83
CA TYR A 32 8.85 3.26 8.99
C TYR A 32 8.79 1.76 9.27
N PRO A 33 8.33 1.33 10.46
CA PRO A 33 8.15 -0.10 10.75
C PRO A 33 6.98 -0.71 9.96
N GLU A 34 5.91 0.06 9.76
CA GLU A 34 4.75 -0.28 8.92
C GLU A 34 4.22 1.01 8.28
N LEU A 35 3.67 0.89 7.06
CA LEU A 35 2.84 1.93 6.47
C LEU A 35 1.43 1.40 6.22
N ALA A 36 0.43 2.19 6.58
CA ALA A 36 -0.97 1.89 6.33
C ALA A 36 -1.63 2.94 5.45
N VAL A 37 -2.30 2.50 4.38
CA VAL A 37 -3.04 3.36 3.47
C VAL A 37 -4.52 3.02 3.58
N THR A 38 -5.30 3.99 4.05
CA THR A 38 -6.77 3.89 4.13
C THR A 38 -7.39 4.61 2.95
N PHE A 39 -8.32 3.96 2.25
CA PHE A 39 -9.00 4.52 1.08
C PHE A 39 -10.43 4.00 0.96
N THR A 40 -11.24 4.69 0.16
CA THR A 40 -12.63 4.34 -0.09
C THR A 40 -12.79 3.71 -1.47
N VAL A 41 -13.47 2.57 -1.52
CA VAL A 41 -13.98 1.97 -2.76
C VAL A 41 -15.44 2.39 -2.91
N THR A 42 -15.75 3.14 -3.97
CA THR A 42 -17.13 3.53 -4.29
C THR A 42 -17.76 2.63 -5.35
N ASP A 43 -16.96 2.15 -6.29
CA ASP A 43 -17.37 1.25 -7.37
C ASP A 43 -16.54 -0.06 -7.33
N PRO A 44 -17.12 -1.16 -6.81
CA PRO A 44 -16.45 -2.47 -6.72
C PRO A 44 -15.97 -3.05 -8.06
N THR A 45 -16.52 -2.57 -9.18
CA THR A 45 -16.17 -3.08 -10.52
C THR A 45 -14.89 -2.47 -11.07
N GLN A 46 -14.42 -1.36 -10.48
CA GLN A 46 -13.17 -0.70 -10.88
C GLN A 46 -11.96 -1.37 -10.25
N HIS A 47 -10.89 -1.47 -11.04
CA HIS A 47 -9.58 -1.81 -10.49
C HIS A 47 -9.02 -0.62 -9.70
N HIS A 48 -8.61 -0.87 -8.45
CA HIS A 48 -8.06 0.16 -7.58
C HIS A 48 -6.55 -0.05 -7.44
N HIS A 49 -5.76 0.74 -8.17
CA HIS A 49 -4.31 0.70 -8.06
C HIS A 49 -3.81 1.72 -7.03
N VAL A 50 -3.19 1.23 -5.94
CA VAL A 50 -2.65 2.07 -4.84
C VAL A 50 -1.15 1.80 -4.69
N PRO A 51 -0.29 2.40 -5.54
CA PRO A 51 1.15 2.22 -5.46
C PRO A 51 1.76 2.87 -4.23
N LEU A 52 2.82 2.25 -3.71
CA LEU A 52 3.69 2.80 -2.68
C LEU A 52 5.08 3.06 -3.29
N LEU A 53 5.51 4.32 -3.31
CA LEU A 53 6.90 4.70 -3.57
C LEU A 53 7.59 4.87 -2.22
N LEU A 54 8.62 4.08 -1.97
CA LEU A 54 9.25 3.96 -0.67
C LEU A 54 10.75 4.24 -0.75
N SER A 55 11.21 5.10 0.14
CA SER A 55 12.62 5.29 0.50
C SER A 55 12.78 5.14 2.02
N PRO A 56 14.01 5.00 2.54
CA PRO A 56 14.23 4.85 3.98
C PRO A 56 13.56 5.90 4.89
N PHE A 57 13.40 7.14 4.41
CA PHE A 57 12.94 8.28 5.23
C PHE A 57 11.83 9.11 4.59
N ALA A 58 11.27 8.65 3.47
CA ALA A 58 10.14 9.28 2.80
C ALA A 58 9.34 8.24 2.04
N TYR A 59 8.03 8.46 1.93
CA TYR A 59 7.18 7.68 1.06
C TYR A 59 6.14 8.57 0.38
N SER A 60 5.58 8.08 -0.72
CA SER A 60 4.38 8.63 -1.30
C SER A 60 3.45 7.51 -1.78
N THR A 61 2.15 7.80 -1.77
CA THR A 61 1.09 6.92 -2.25
C THR A 61 0.04 7.76 -2.96
N TYR A 62 -0.68 7.16 -3.90
CA TYR A 62 -1.74 7.83 -4.65
C TYR A 62 -2.71 6.80 -5.24
N ARG A 63 -3.85 7.25 -5.79
CA ARG A 63 -4.71 6.40 -6.63
C ARG A 63 -4.20 6.46 -8.06
N GLY A 64 -3.67 5.35 -8.57
CA GLY A 64 -3.33 5.20 -9.98
C GLY A 64 -4.55 4.85 -10.84
N SER A 65 -4.39 4.97 -12.15
CA SER A 65 -5.32 4.45 -13.16
C SER A 65 -5.23 2.94 -13.33
#